data_AF-A0A4U5MN35-F1
#
_entry.id   AF-A0A4U5MN35-F1
#
_cell.length_a   1.000
_cell.length_b   1.000
_cell.length_c   1.000
_cell.angle_alpha   90.00
_cell.angle_beta   90.00
_cell.angle_gamma   90.00
#
_symmetry.space_group_name_H-M   'P 1'
#
loop_
_entity.id
_entity.type
_entity.pdbx_description
1 polymer ?
#
loop_
_entity_poly.entity_id
_entity_poly.type
_entity_poly.pdbx_seq_one_letter_code
_entity_poly.pdbx_strand_id
1 'polypeptide(L)'
;GVLTAVQTLASTAVCGIIHSIIGGQPLLILGVAEPTVIMYTFMFNFAKERADLGRNLFLAWTGWVCVWTSLLLFLLAVLGACSIINRFTRVAGELFWVSWMNSAFQDEKIQNQWSLYLHGGSQNGMFALVLSFGLLLTALRSRKARSWRYGSGM
;
A
#
# COMPACT_ATOMS: atom_id res chain seq x y z
N GLY A 1 11.57 14.87 1.36
CA GLY A 1 10.30 14.19 1.67
C GLY A 1 9.70 14.84 2.90
N VAL A 2 8.44 15.30 2.80
CA VAL A 2 7.71 15.84 3.97
C VAL A 2 7.10 14.70 4.79
N LEU A 3 6.70 13.60 4.13
CA LEU A 3 6.46 12.32 4.76
C LEU A 3 7.69 11.42 4.63
N THR A 4 8.11 10.86 5.75
CA THR A 4 9.23 9.90 5.83
C THR A 4 8.71 8.49 6.09
N ALA A 5 9.48 7.47 5.69
CA ALA A 5 9.12 6.07 5.91
C ALA A 5 8.82 5.77 7.39
N VAL A 6 9.52 6.44 8.31
CA VAL A 6 9.31 6.31 9.75
C VAL A 6 7.92 6.77 10.18
N GLN A 7 7.39 7.85 9.61
CA GLN A 7 6.04 8.33 9.92
C GLN A 7 4.97 7.35 9.44
N THR A 8 5.16 6.76 8.25
CA THR A 8 4.27 5.70 7.72
C THR A 8 4.29 4.45 8.59
N LEU A 9 5.48 4.02 9.03
CA LEU A 9 5.65 2.88 9.93
C LEU A 9 5.01 3.15 11.31
N ALA A 10 5.27 4.32 11.89
CA ALA A 10 4.70 4.72 13.18
C ALA A 10 3.17 4.79 13.11
N SER A 11 2.60 5.37 12.05
CA SER A 11 1.15 5.42 11.84
C SER A 11 0.54 4.02 11.73
N THR A 12 1.20 3.11 11.02
CA THR A 12 0.70 1.74 10.83
C THR A 12 0.76 0.95 12.14
N ALA A 13 1.85 1.08 12.91
CA ALA A 13 2.02 0.40 14.18
C ALA A 13 1.03 0.88 15.24
N VAL A 14 0.88 2.19 15.42
CA VAL A 14 -0.05 2.76 16.42
C VAL A 14 -1.49 2.43 16.06
N CYS A 15 -1.88 2.60 14.79
CA CYS A 15 -3.23 2.28 14.34
C CYS A 15 -3.53 0.78 14.47
N GLY A 16 -2.56 -0.09 14.13
CA GLY A 16 -2.67 -1.53 14.27
C GLY A 16 -2.85 -1.99 15.72
N ILE A 17 -2.11 -1.42 16.67
CA ILE A 17 -2.24 -1.74 18.11
C ILE A 17 -3.63 -1.35 18.62
N ILE A 18 -4.05 -0.11 18.36
CA ILE A 18 -5.36 0.40 18.82
C ILE A 18 -6.50 -0.41 18.21
N HIS A 19 -6.43 -0.71 16.92
CA HIS A 19 -7.46 -1.49 16.22
C HIS A 19 -7.48 -2.95 16.68
N SER A 20 -6.35 -3.55 17.02
CA SER A 20 -6.31 -4.93 17.53
C SER A 20 -6.95 -5.06 18.91
N ILE A 21 -6.84 -4.02 19.74
CA ILE A 21 -7.43 -4.01 21.09
C ILE A 21 -8.93 -3.68 21.03
N ILE A 22 -9.35 -2.71 20.22
CA ILE A 22 -10.71 -2.16 20.23
C ILE A 22 -11.60 -2.74 19.12
N GLY A 23 -11.03 -3.10 17.96
CA GLY A 23 -11.77 -3.48 16.74
C GLY A 23 -12.19 -4.94 16.65
N GLY A 24 -11.79 -5.80 17.59
CA GLY A 24 -12.30 -7.17 17.70
C GLY A 24 -11.87 -8.18 16.61
N GLN A 25 -11.07 -7.78 15.61
CA GLN A 25 -10.54 -8.67 14.56
C GLN A 25 -9.00 -8.55 14.43
N PRO A 26 -8.23 -9.22 15.31
CA PRO A 26 -6.76 -9.13 15.33
C PRO A 26 -6.07 -9.76 14.09
N LEU A 27 -6.82 -10.49 13.25
CA LEU A 27 -6.32 -11.03 11.98
C LEU A 27 -6.30 -9.99 10.84
N LEU A 28 -6.88 -8.81 11.04
CA LEU A 28 -6.90 -7.75 10.04
C LEU A 28 -5.58 -6.97 10.08
N ILE A 29 -4.79 -7.09 9.01
CA ILE A 29 -3.55 -6.33 8.85
C ILE A 29 -3.90 -4.92 8.40
N LEU A 30 -3.76 -3.94 9.29
CA LEU A 30 -3.74 -2.54 8.90
C LEU A 30 -2.39 -2.23 8.24
N GLY A 31 -2.45 -1.68 7.03
CA GLY A 31 -1.30 -1.24 6.28
C GLY A 31 -1.68 -0.08 5.37
N VAL A 32 -0.67 0.72 5.00
CA VAL A 32 -0.86 1.75 3.97
C VAL A 32 -0.94 1.06 2.61
N ALA A 33 -2.13 1.07 2.04
CA ALA A 33 -2.36 0.56 0.70
C ALA A 33 -1.91 1.59 -0.35
N GLU A 34 -1.54 1.11 -1.52
CA GLU A 34 -1.07 1.95 -2.61
C GLU A 34 -2.08 3.01 -3.09
N PRO A 35 -3.40 2.73 -3.19
CA PRO A 35 -4.39 3.77 -3.48
C PRO A 35 -4.36 4.92 -2.48
N THR A 36 -4.06 4.64 -1.21
CA THR A 36 -3.91 5.68 -0.18
C THR A 36 -2.71 6.58 -0.48
N VAL A 37 -1.57 6.02 -0.91
CA VAL A 37 -0.37 6.78 -1.27
C VAL A 37 -0.63 7.69 -2.48
N ILE A 38 -1.36 7.18 -3.49
CA ILE A 38 -1.76 7.97 -4.65
C ILE A 38 -2.67 9.13 -4.24
N MET A 39 -3.65 8.88 -3.37
CA MET A 39 -4.53 9.94 -2.84
C MET A 39 -3.74 11.00 -2.07
N TYR A 40 -2.78 10.61 -1.22
CA TYR A 40 -1.90 11.56 -0.54
C TYR A 40 -1.05 12.37 -1.51
N THR A 41 -0.59 11.77 -2.60
CA THR A 41 0.17 12.46 -3.66
C THR A 41 -0.70 13.46 -4.41
N PHE A 42 -1.94 13.08 -4.75
CA PHE A 42 -2.91 13.98 -5.37
C PHE A 42 -3.26 15.14 -4.43
N MET A 43 -3.53 14.86 -3.16
CA MET A 43 -3.73 15.87 -2.11
C MET A 43 -2.56 16.86 -2.05
N PHE A 44 -1.33 16.34 -2.08
CA PHE A 44 -0.13 17.17 -2.01
C PHE A 44 0.02 18.05 -3.26
N ASN A 45 -0.22 17.51 -4.45
CA ASN A 45 -0.19 18.29 -5.69
C ASN A 45 -1.29 19.35 -5.71
N PHE A 46 -2.51 19.00 -5.29
CA PHE A 46 -3.63 19.94 -5.17
C PHE A 46 -3.31 21.10 -4.20
N ALA A 47 -2.74 20.78 -3.03
CA ALA A 47 -2.35 21.79 -2.06
C ALA A 47 -1.17 22.66 -2.53
N LYS A 48 -0.27 22.09 -3.36
CA LYS A 48 0.88 22.81 -3.94
C LYS A 48 0.47 23.79 -5.04
N GLU A 49 -0.54 23.47 -5.83
CA GLU A 49 -1.05 24.31 -6.92
C GLU A 49 -1.86 25.51 -6.42
N ARG A 50 -2.31 25.49 -5.16
CA ARG A 50 -3.00 26.60 -4.51
C ARG A 50 -2.01 27.48 -3.75
N ALA A 51 -1.85 28.73 -4.19
CA ALA A 51 -0.94 29.70 -3.58
C ALA A 51 -1.24 29.95 -2.09
N ASP A 52 -2.50 29.81 -1.67
CA ASP A 52 -2.95 30.11 -0.30
C ASP A 52 -2.62 29.01 0.72
N LEU A 53 -2.39 27.76 0.29
CA LEU A 53 -2.24 26.62 1.20
C LEU A 53 -0.78 26.34 1.59
N GLY A 54 0.19 26.65 0.73
CA GLY A 54 1.62 26.54 1.04
C GLY A 54 2.08 25.16 1.55
N ARG A 55 3.39 25.02 1.78
CA ARG A 55 3.97 23.76 2.30
C ARG A 55 3.73 23.56 3.79
N ASN A 56 3.55 24.65 4.54
CA ASN A 56 3.44 24.63 6.00
C ASN A 56 2.04 24.28 6.49
N LEU A 57 0.96 24.63 5.76
CA LEU A 57 -0.40 24.28 6.18
C LEU A 57 -0.88 22.94 5.61
N PHE A 58 -0.06 22.25 4.81
CA PHE A 58 -0.40 20.92 4.28
C PHE A 58 -0.75 19.92 5.40
N LEU A 59 0.03 19.88 6.49
CA LEU A 59 -0.26 19.00 7.62
C LEU A 59 -1.62 19.31 8.27
N ALA A 60 -1.91 20.59 8.54
CA ALA A 60 -3.18 21.00 9.13
C ALA A 60 -4.37 20.67 8.21
N TRP A 61 -4.19 20.87 6.90
CA TRP A 61 -5.19 20.52 5.91
C TRP A 61 -5.44 19.01 5.83
N THR A 62 -4.39 18.19 5.85
CA THR A 62 -4.55 16.72 5.93
C THR A 62 -5.28 16.28 7.19
N GLY A 63 -5.02 16.94 8.33
CA GLY A 63 -5.76 16.72 9.57
C GLY A 63 -7.26 17.03 9.43
N TRP A 64 -7.61 18.12 8.75
CA TRP A 64 -9.00 18.47 8.48
C TRP A 64 -9.70 17.45 7.56
N VAL A 65 -9.01 16.95 6.54
CA VAL A 65 -9.51 15.87 5.68
C VAL A 65 -9.76 14.59 6.49
N CYS A 66 -8.89 14.27 7.46
CA CYS A 66 -9.11 13.14 8.37
C CYS A 66 -10.34 13.33 9.26
N VAL A 67 -10.63 14.54 9.74
CA VAL A 67 -11.84 14.84 10.54
C VAL A 67 -13.11 14.54 9.73
N TRP A 68 -13.19 15.04 8.49
CA TRP A 68 -14.34 14.76 7.61
C TRP A 68 -14.47 13.27 7.28
N THR A 69 -13.34 12.60 7.06
CA THR A 69 -13.33 11.16 6.77
C THR A 69 -13.85 10.36 7.96
N SER A 70 -13.44 10.70 9.19
CA SER A 70 -13.94 10.08 10.43
C SER A 70 -15.43 10.32 10.64
N LEU A 71 -15.92 11.54 10.39
CA LEU A 71 -17.33 11.88 10.49
C LEU A 71 -18.18 11.07 9.49
N LEU A 72 -17.75 11.00 8.22
CA LEU A 72 -18.44 10.20 7.21
C LEU A 72 -18.43 8.72 7.57
N LEU A 73 -17.31 8.17 8.04
CA LEU A 73 -17.24 6.77 8.50
C LEU A 73 -18.22 6.49 9.65
N PHE A 74 -18.32 7.40 10.62
CA PHE A 74 -19.28 7.26 11.72
C PHE A 74 -20.73 7.29 11.21
N LEU A 75 -21.04 8.21 10.30
CA LEU A 75 -22.37 8.31 9.69
C LEU A 75 -22.72 7.05 8.88
N LEU A 76 -21.78 6.53 8.08
CA LEU A 76 -21.97 5.27 7.34
C LEU A 76 -22.17 4.07 8.27
N ALA A 77 -21.47 4.03 9.40
CA ALA A 77 -21.64 2.99 10.40
C ALA A 77 -23.05 3.01 11.01
N VAL A 78 -23.56 4.19 11.37
CA VAL A 78 -24.92 4.37 11.92
C VAL A 78 -25.99 4.04 10.87
N LEU A 79 -25.77 4.38 9.61
CA LEU A 79 -26.69 4.07 8.50
C LEU A 79 -26.67 2.60 8.05
N GLY A 80 -25.89 1.73 8.69
CA GLY A 80 -25.87 0.30 8.36
C GLY A 80 -25.18 -0.03 7.03
N ALA A 81 -24.19 0.77 6.63
CA ALA A 81 -23.36 0.49 5.46
C ALA A 81 -22.65 -0.88 5.54
N CYS A 82 -22.57 -1.49 6.72
CA CYS A 82 -22.14 -2.88 6.91
C CYS A 82 -22.93 -3.89 6.05
N SER A 83 -24.13 -3.56 5.56
CA SER A 83 -24.85 -4.41 4.60
C SER A 83 -24.24 -4.42 3.19
N ILE A 84 -23.53 -3.36 2.78
CA ILE A 84 -22.95 -3.26 1.42
C ILE A 84 -21.75 -4.18 1.23
N ILE A 85 -21.05 -4.53 2.32
CA ILE A 85 -19.85 -5.38 2.26
C ILE A 85 -20.19 -6.77 1.69
N ASN A 86 -21.37 -7.30 2.02
CA ASN A 86 -21.85 -8.59 1.52
C ASN A 86 -22.20 -8.55 0.02
N ARG A 87 -22.29 -7.35 -0.56
CA ARG A 87 -22.55 -7.14 -1.99
C ARG A 87 -21.25 -7.02 -2.80
N PHE A 88 -20.10 -6.83 -2.16
CA PHE A 88 -18.80 -6.92 -2.83
C PHE A 88 -18.52 -8.38 -3.18
N THR A 89 -18.73 -8.73 -4.45
CA THR A 89 -18.47 -10.08 -4.95
C THR A 89 -16.98 -10.31 -5.09
N ARG A 90 -16.55 -11.57 -4.98
CA ARG A 90 -15.17 -12.00 -5.25
C ARG A 90 -14.67 -11.48 -6.61
N VAL A 91 -15.58 -11.40 -7.59
CA VAL A 91 -15.30 -10.87 -8.93
C VAL A 91 -14.87 -9.40 -8.88
N ALA A 92 -15.52 -8.56 -8.08
CA ALA A 92 -15.13 -7.15 -7.95
C ALA A 92 -13.71 -7.00 -7.34
N GLY A 93 -13.37 -7.85 -6.36
CA GLY A 93 -12.03 -7.87 -5.76
C GLY A 93 -10.94 -8.31 -6.74
N GLU A 94 -11.16 -9.42 -7.45
CA GLU A 94 -10.21 -9.91 -8.46
C GLU A 94 -10.05 -8.92 -9.62
N LEU A 95 -11.16 -8.33 -10.11
CA LEU A 95 -11.11 -7.31 -11.14
C LEU A 95 -10.34 -6.07 -10.68
N PHE A 96 -10.55 -5.64 -9.43
CA PHE A 96 -9.80 -4.53 -8.86
C PHE A 96 -8.30 -4.82 -8.93
N TRP A 97 -7.84 -5.98 -8.45
CA TRP A 97 -6.41 -6.31 -8.47
C TRP A 97 -5.83 -6.44 -9.87
N VAL A 98 -6.55 -7.07 -10.81
CA VAL A 98 -6.10 -7.23 -12.20
C VAL A 98 -6.02 -5.90 -12.92
N SER A 99 -7.04 -5.06 -12.80
CA SER A 99 -7.04 -3.71 -13.39
C SER A 99 -5.92 -2.85 -12.82
N TRP A 100 -5.69 -2.94 -11.52
CA TRP A 100 -4.65 -2.19 -10.83
C TRP A 100 -3.25 -2.60 -11.30
N MET A 101 -2.98 -3.90 -11.36
CA MET A 101 -1.75 -4.47 -11.90
C MET A 101 -1.48 -4.02 -13.36
N ASN A 102 -2.51 -4.06 -14.21
CA ASN A 102 -2.38 -3.64 -15.60
C ASN A 102 -2.01 -2.14 -15.72
N SER A 103 -2.61 -1.28 -14.87
CA SER A 103 -2.26 0.15 -14.85
C SER A 103 -0.83 0.41 -14.38
N ALA A 104 -0.34 -0.36 -13.40
CA ALA A 104 1.04 -0.25 -12.93
C ALA A 104 2.05 -0.65 -14.01
N PHE A 105 1.78 -1.69 -14.81
CA PHE A 105 2.67 -2.09 -15.90
C PHE A 105 2.78 -1.07 -17.04
N GLN A 106 1.72 -0.26 -17.24
CA GLN A 106 1.71 0.80 -18.24
C GLN A 106 2.39 2.09 -17.77
N ASP A 107 2.81 2.17 -16.49
CA ASP A 107 3.54 3.33 -16.00
C ASP A 107 4.92 3.44 -16.69
N GLU A 108 5.10 4.54 -17.41
CA GLU A 108 6.28 4.84 -18.20
C GLU A 108 7.55 4.87 -17.34
N LYS A 109 7.44 5.20 -16.03
CA LYS A 109 8.58 5.13 -15.10
C LYS A 109 9.05 3.70 -14.88
N ILE A 110 8.12 2.77 -14.74
CA ILE A 110 8.44 1.35 -14.56
C ILE A 110 9.11 0.84 -15.85
N GLN A 111 8.55 1.15 -17.02
CA GLN A 111 9.12 0.79 -18.32
C GLN A 111 10.54 1.36 -18.52
N ASN A 112 10.75 2.64 -18.21
CA ASN A 112 12.06 3.28 -18.33
C ASN A 112 13.08 2.75 -17.32
N GLN A 113 12.66 2.33 -16.12
CA GLN A 113 13.56 1.66 -15.20
C GLN A 113 13.96 0.27 -15.70
N TRP A 114 13.02 -0.53 -16.20
CA TRP A 114 13.33 -1.83 -16.81
C TRP A 114 14.28 -1.71 -17.99
N SER A 115 14.09 -0.71 -18.86
CA SER A 115 15.00 -0.48 -20.00
C SER A 115 16.39 -0.06 -19.53
N LEU A 116 16.51 0.74 -18.47
CA LEU A 116 17.78 1.15 -17.86
C LEU A 116 18.53 -0.03 -17.22
N TYR A 117 17.81 -0.94 -16.55
CA TYR A 117 18.38 -2.15 -15.94
C TYR A 117 18.84 -3.19 -16.98
N LEU A 118 18.17 -3.25 -18.15
CA LEU A 118 18.47 -4.22 -19.20
C LEU A 118 19.53 -3.74 -20.21
N HIS A 119 19.53 -2.45 -20.58
CA HIS A 119 20.42 -1.91 -21.61
C HIS A 119 21.66 -1.18 -21.07
N GLY A 120 21.59 -0.64 -19.85
CA GLY A 120 22.76 -0.03 -19.23
C GLY A 120 23.64 -1.14 -18.68
N GLY A 121 24.78 -1.43 -19.32
CA GLY A 121 25.81 -2.40 -18.89
C GLY A 121 26.49 -2.06 -17.55
N SER A 122 25.70 -1.70 -16.54
CA SER A 122 26.11 -1.38 -15.20
C SER A 122 26.10 -2.67 -14.37
N GLN A 123 27.23 -2.95 -13.73
CA GLN A 123 27.40 -4.02 -12.75
C GLN A 123 26.30 -4.02 -11.67
N ASN A 124 25.73 -2.84 -11.37
CA ASN A 124 24.63 -2.66 -10.43
C ASN A 124 23.30 -3.25 -10.93
N GLY A 125 23.04 -3.22 -12.25
CA GLY A 125 21.83 -3.80 -12.85
C GLY A 125 21.84 -5.32 -12.81
N MET A 126 22.98 -5.94 -13.14
CA MET A 126 23.17 -7.38 -13.02
C MET A 126 23.03 -7.85 -11.57
N PHE A 127 23.61 -7.10 -10.62
CA PHE A 127 23.48 -7.39 -9.19
C PHE A 127 22.03 -7.30 -8.71
N ALA A 128 21.28 -6.29 -9.14
CA ALA A 128 19.85 -6.16 -8.82
C ALA A 128 19.02 -7.33 -9.37
N LEU A 129 19.30 -7.79 -10.60
CA LEU A 129 18.63 -8.96 -11.18
C LEU A 129 18.94 -10.24 -10.39
N VAL A 130 20.21 -10.48 -10.05
CA VAL A 130 20.61 -11.65 -9.27
C VAL A 130 19.95 -11.63 -7.88
N LEU A 131 19.93 -10.47 -7.20
CA LEU A 131 19.28 -10.34 -5.91
C LEU A 131 17.76 -10.54 -6.00
N SER A 132 17.11 -9.97 -7.02
CA SER A 132 15.65 -10.11 -7.21
C SER A 132 15.26 -11.56 -7.51
N PHE A 133 15.96 -12.23 -8.43
CA PHE A 133 15.72 -13.64 -8.73
C PHE A 133 16.06 -14.54 -7.54
N GLY A 134 17.14 -14.23 -6.81
CA GLY A 134 17.55 -14.93 -5.60
C GLY A 134 16.48 -14.84 -4.50
N LEU A 135 15.96 -13.63 -4.24
CA LEU A 135 14.85 -13.39 -3.33
C LEU A 135 13.59 -14.14 -3.77
N LEU A 136 13.24 -14.09 -5.05
CA LEU A 136 12.06 -14.77 -5.59
C LEU A 136 12.15 -16.30 -5.41
N LEU A 137 13.27 -16.91 -5.81
CA LEU A 137 13.49 -18.34 -5.66
C LEU A 137 13.49 -18.75 -4.18
N THR A 138 14.11 -17.96 -3.31
CA THR A 138 14.16 -18.21 -1.87
C THR A 138 12.77 -18.07 -1.23
N ALA A 139 11.98 -17.07 -1.63
CA ALA A 139 10.60 -16.88 -1.19
C ALA A 139 9.68 -18.03 -1.65
N LEU A 140 9.83 -18.50 -2.88
CA LEU A 140 9.10 -19.67 -3.40
C LEU A 140 9.48 -20.95 -2.64
N ARG A 141 10.77 -21.14 -2.33
CA ARG A 141 11.24 -22.25 -1.48
C ARG A 141 10.67 -22.13 -0.06
N SER A 142 10.67 -20.95 0.54
CA SER A 142 10.09 -20.68 1.86
C SER A 142 8.58 -21.00 1.90
N ARG A 143 7.84 -20.63 0.85
CA ARG A 143 6.41 -20.97 0.72
C ARG A 143 6.17 -22.48 0.70
N LYS A 144 7.02 -23.23 0.01
CA LYS A 144 6.95 -24.70 -0.10
C LYS A 144 7.63 -25.44 1.07
N ALA A 145 8.32 -24.73 1.96
CA ALA A 145 9.08 -25.34 3.06
C ALA A 145 8.18 -26.10 4.04
N ARG A 146 6.93 -25.66 4.26
CA ARG A 146 5.96 -26.35 5.14
C ARG A 146 5.50 -27.71 4.63
N SER A 147 5.63 -28.00 3.34
CA SER A 147 5.23 -29.28 2.74
C SER A 147 6.42 -30.13 2.31
N TRP A 148 7.64 -29.81 2.79
CA TRP A 148 8.85 -30.43 2.29
C TRP A 148 9.10 -31.77 2.98
N ARG A 149 9.13 -32.85 2.20
CA ARG A 149 9.26 -34.24 2.69
C ARG A 149 10.57 -34.54 3.43
N TYR A 150 11.57 -33.68 3.30
CA TYR A 150 12.89 -33.83 3.92
C TYR A 150 13.13 -32.79 5.04
N GLY A 151 12.09 -32.11 5.50
CA GLY A 151 12.19 -31.24 6.68
C GLY A 151 12.29 -32.08 7.95
N SER A 152 13.19 -31.69 8.87
CA SER A 152 13.37 -32.29 10.20
C SER A 152 12.24 -31.95 11.18
N GLY A 153 11.01 -31.78 10.68
CA GLY A 153 9.81 -31.59 11.49
C GLY A 153 9.18 -32.95 11.76
N MET A 154 9.35 -33.44 12.98
CA MET A 154 8.44 -34.42 13.59
C MET A 154 7.04 -33.80 13.72
#